data_AF-A0A6B9W3D2-F1
#
_entry.id   AF-A0A6B9W3D2-F1
#
_cell.length_a   1.000
_cell.length_b   1.000
_cell.length_c   1.000
_cell.angle_alpha   90.00
_cell.angle_beta   90.00
_cell.angle_gamma   90.00
#
_symmetry.space_group_name_H-M   'P 1'
#
loop_
_entity.id
_entity.type
_entity.pdbx_description
1 polymer ?
#
loop_
_entity_poly.entity_id
_entity_poly.type
_entity_poly.pdbx_seq_one_letter_code
_entity_poly.pdbx_strand_id
1 'polypeptide(L)' 'MVLDLGTGGGIDVLLSARRVGPTGKAYGLDMTDDMLTLARKNAAEAGVTNVKFLHGQIEQIPLPDASVDVIISNCVINL' A
#
# COMPACT_ATOMS: atom_id res chain seq x y z
N MET A 1 5.35 9.72 2.67
CA MET A 1 5.12 8.38 2.08
C MET A 1 3.77 8.35 1.36
N VAL A 2 3.55 7.38 0.47
CA VAL A 2 2.23 7.14 -0.16
C VAL A 2 1.53 5.99 0.56
N LEU A 3 0.21 6.11 0.79
CA LEU A 3 -0.63 5.05 1.33
C LEU A 3 -1.75 4.71 0.34
N ASP A 4 -1.92 3.42 0.06
CA ASP A 4 -3.03 2.87 -0.72
C ASP A 4 -4.02 2.15 0.22
N LEU A 5 -5.30 2.55 0.17
CA LEU A 5 -6.37 2.04 1.02
C LEU A 5 -7.15 0.95 0.28
N GLY A 6 -7.12 -0.28 0.82
CA GLY A 6 -7.69 -1.48 0.19
C GLY A 6 -6.85 -1.92 -1.00
N THR A 7 -5.58 -2.22 -0.72
CA THR A 7 -4.54 -2.37 -1.75
C THR A 7 -4.71 -3.61 -2.66
N GLY A 8 -5.51 -4.59 -2.25
CA GLY A 8 -5.69 -5.84 -2.99
C GLY A 8 -4.36 -6.50 -3.33
N GLY A 9 -4.15 -6.85 -4.60
CA GLY A 9 -2.89 -7.42 -5.09
C GLY A 9 -1.70 -6.45 -5.16
N GLY A 10 -1.85 -5.19 -4.73
CA GLY A 10 -0.75 -4.25 -4.52
C GLY A 10 -0.30 -3.44 -5.74
N ILE A 11 -1.04 -3.45 -6.86
CA ILE A 11 -0.61 -2.77 -8.10
C ILE A 11 -0.31 -1.29 -7.88
N ASP A 12 -1.23 -0.55 -7.23
CA ASP A 12 -1.07 0.89 -7.01
C ASP A 12 0.10 1.19 -6.06
N VAL A 13 0.38 0.31 -5.09
CA VAL A 13 1.56 0.38 -4.23
C VAL A 13 2.85 0.17 -5.01
N LEU A 14 2.90 -0.82 -5.92
CA LEU A 14 4.10 -1.10 -6.72
C LEU A 14 4.41 0.05 -7.70
N LEU A 15 3.38 0.62 -8.32
CA LEU A 15 3.53 1.79 -9.19
C LEU A 15 4.00 3.00 -8.38
N SER A 16 3.40 3.23 -7.21
CA SER A 16 3.79 4.31 -6.29
C SER A 16 5.24 4.17 -5.83
N ALA A 17 5.67 2.95 -5.45
CA ALA A 17 7.02 2.66 -4.98
C ALA A 17 8.10 3.02 -6.01
N ARG A 18 7.84 2.76 -7.30
CA ARG A 18 8.72 3.19 -8.39
C ARG A 18 8.71 4.71 -8.57
N ARG A 19 7.55 5.35 -8.40
CA ARG A 19 7.35 6.79 -8.66
C ARG A 19 7.95 7.70 -7.59
N VAL A 20 7.95 7.27 -6.32
CA VAL A 20 8.50 8.03 -5.18
C VAL A 20 10.02 7.97 -5.08
N GLY A 21 10.68 7.19 -5.93
CA GLY A 21 12.13 7.02 -5.96
C GLY A 21 12.70 6.19 -4.79
N PRO A 22 14.03 5.98 -4.75
CA PRO A 22 14.66 5.01 -3.85
C PRO A 22 14.55 5.34 -2.36
N THR A 23 14.43 6.62 -2.00
CA THR A 23 14.28 7.08 -0.61
C THR A 23 12.82 7.17 -0.17
N GLY A 24 11.89 7.19 -1.13
CA GLY A 24 10.46 7.19 -0.88
C GLY A 24 9.97 5.80 -0.50
N LYS A 25 8.79 5.75 0.14
CA LYS A 25 8.13 4.50 0.53
C LYS A 25 6.67 4.53 0.12
N ALA A 26 6.16 3.37 -0.31
CA ALA A 26 4.75 3.14 -0.59
C ALA A 26 4.19 2.07 0.35
N TYR A 27 3.01 2.32 0.89
CA TYR A 27 2.35 1.45 1.85
C TYR A 27 1.02 1.02 1.27
N GLY A 28 0.68 -0.25 1.43
CA GLY A 28 -0.66 -0.78 1.15
C GLY A 28 -1.31 -1.25 2.44
N LEU A 29 -2.57 -0.87 2.66
CA LEU A 29 -3.41 -1.37 3.74
C LEU A 29 -4.49 -2.28 3.15
N ASP A 30 -4.62 -3.49 3.65
CA ASP A 30 -5.72 -4.40 3.29
C ASP A 30 -6.20 -5.17 4.52
N MET A 31 -7.47 -5.56 4.51
CA MET A 31 -8.11 -6.27 5.63
C MET A 31 -7.97 -7.79 5.52
N THR A 32 -7.52 -8.31 4.38
CA THR A 32 -7.48 -9.76 4.11
C THR A 32 -6.05 -10.27 3.98
N ASP A 33 -5.72 -11.33 4.71
CA ASP A 33 -4.40 -11.97 4.64
C ASP A 33 -4.07 -12.52 3.25
N ASP A 34 -5.09 -12.98 2.50
CA ASP A 34 -4.94 -13.49 1.14
C ASP A 34 -4.45 -12.39 0.18
N MET A 35 -5.03 -11.19 0.25
CA MET A 35 -4.57 -10.06 -0.58
C MET A 35 -3.18 -9.61 -0.18
N LEU A 36 -2.87 -9.54 1.12
CA LEU A 36 -1.53 -9.18 1.57
C LEU A 36 -0.48 -10.21 1.15
N THR A 37 -0.83 -11.49 1.14
CA THR A 37 0.03 -12.57 0.64
C THR A 37 0.30 -12.39 -0.86
N LEU A 38 -0.75 -12.15 -1.64
CA LEU A 38 -0.64 -11.87 -3.07
C LEU A 38 0.22 -10.62 -3.34
N ALA A 39 -0.02 -9.53 -2.61
CA ALA A 39 0.69 -8.28 -2.78
C ALA A 39 2.19 -8.40 -2.47
N ARG A 40 2.55 -9.13 -1.41
CA ARG A 40 3.96 -9.43 -1.07
C ARG A 40 4.63 -10.28 -2.15
N LYS A 41 3.93 -11.28 -2.68
CA LYS A 41 4.42 -12.09 -3.81
C LYS A 41 4.69 -11.19 -5.03
N ASN A 42 3.74 -10.36 -5.41
CA ASN A 42 3.87 -9.45 -6.54
C ASN A 42 5.02 -8.45 -6.35
N ALA A 43 5.23 -7.95 -5.13
CA ALA A 43 6.37 -7.08 -4.82
C ALA A 43 7.72 -7.77 -4.99
N ALA A 44 7.82 -9.03 -4.54
CA ALA A 44 9.03 -9.84 -4.71
C ALA A 44 9.31 -10.11 -6.20
N GLU A 45 8.30 -10.50 -6.98
CA GLU A 45 8.41 -10.72 -8.42
C GLU A 45 8.79 -9.44 -9.17
N ALA A 46 8.28 -8.28 -8.72
CA ALA A 46 8.58 -6.98 -9.30
C ALA A 46 9.96 -6.42 -8.90
N GLY A 47 10.66 -7.04 -7.95
CA GLY A 47 11.95 -6.58 -7.42
C GLY A 47 11.86 -5.26 -6.66
N VAL A 48 10.70 -4.93 -6.10
CA VAL A 48 10.46 -3.66 -5.40
C VAL A 48 10.66 -3.85 -3.90
N THR A 49 11.57 -3.10 -3.30
CA THR A 49 11.98 -3.28 -1.89
C THR A 49 11.51 -2.16 -0.95
N ASN A 50 11.05 -1.03 -1.49
CA ASN A 50 10.60 0.14 -0.73
C ASN A 50 9.07 0.13 -0.49
N VAL A 51 8.49 -1.05 -0.32
CA VAL A 51 7.05 -1.24 -0.03
C VAL A 51 6.82 -1.86 1.34
N LYS A 52 5.68 -1.55 1.97
CA LYS A 52 5.20 -2.25 3.16
C LYS A 52 3.70 -2.50 3.08
N PHE A 53 3.29 -3.74 3.34
CA PHE A 53 1.89 -4.15 3.38
C PHE A 53 1.45 -4.33 4.84
N LEU A 54 0.42 -3.58 5.22
CA LEU A 54 -0.16 -3.52 6.56
C LEU A 54 -1.49 -4.26 6.56
N HIS A 55 -1.71 -5.07 7.58
CA HIS A 55 -3.01 -5.69 7.83
C HIS A 55 -3.85 -4.77 8.69
N GLY A 56 -5.07 -4.45 8.25
CA GLY A 56 -5.99 -3.62 9.02
C GLY A 56 -7.18 -3.12 8.21
N GLN A 57 -8.12 -2.49 8.91
CA GLN A 57 -9.28 -1.83 8.30
C GLN A 57 -8.96 -0.35 8.04
N ILE A 58 -9.60 0.26 7.05
CA ILE A 58 -9.32 1.64 6.63
C ILE A 58 -9.76 2.67 7.68
N GLU A 59 -10.65 2.29 8.59
CA GLU A 59 -11.12 3.06 9.75
C GLU A 59 -10.08 3.09 10.89
N GLN A 60 -9.10 2.19 10.86
CA GLN A 60 -8.07 2.03 11.90
C GLN A 60 -6.69 1.85 11.26
N ILE A 61 -6.21 2.90 10.60
CA ILE A 61 -4.91 2.90 9.92
C ILE A 61 -3.78 2.81 10.97
N PRO A 62 -2.92 1.77 10.95
CA PRO A 62 -1.87 1.59 11.94
C PRO A 62 -0.61 2.39 11.55
N LEU A 63 -0.77 3.70 11.35
CA LEU A 63 0.30 4.65 11.04
C LEU A 63 0.18 5.89 11.93
N PRO A 64 1.29 6.58 12.22
CA PRO A 64 1.23 7.85 12.96
C PRO A 64 0.47 8.93 12.19
N ASP A 65 -0.15 9.84 12.94
CA ASP A 65 -0.76 11.05 12.39
C ASP A 65 0.22 11.87 11.55
N ALA A 66 -0.28 12.53 10.51
CA ALA A 66 0.49 13.41 9.61
C ALA A 66 1.74 12.76 8.99
N SER A 67 1.79 11.43 8.89
CA SER A 67 2.93 10.69 8.34
C SER A 67 2.85 10.42 6.83
N VAL A 68 1.66 10.55 6.23
CA VAL A 68 1.37 10.23 4.83
C VAL A 68 1.24 11.52 4.01
N ASP A 69 1.93 11.60 2.88
CA ASP A 69 1.90 12.76 1.99
C ASP A 69 0.76 12.66 0.97
N VAL A 70 0.43 11.43 0.54
CA VAL A 70 -0.58 11.13 -0.48
C VAL A 70 -1.32 9.86 -0.12
N ILE A 71 -2.65 9.90 -0.25
CA ILE A 71 -3.54 8.75 -0.09
C ILE A 71 -4.13 8.40 -1.46
N ILE A 72 -4.09 7.11 -1.81
CA ILE A 72 -4.78 6.53 -2.95
C ILE A 72 -5.93 5.69 -2.40
N SER A 73 -7.11 5.84 -2.99
CA SER A 73 -8.25 4.93 -2.79
C SER A 73 -8.89 4.71 -4.13
N ASN A 74 -8.82 3.47 -4.62
CA ASN A 74 -9.31 3.07 -5.92
C ASN A 74 -10.33 1.94 -5.73
N CYS A 75 -11.61 2.21 -6.05
CA CYS A 75 -12.74 1.28 -5.88
C CYS A 75 -13.03 0.82 -4.43
N VAL A 76 -12.54 1.56 -3.42
CA VAL A 76 -12.73 1.22 -1.99
C VAL A 76 -13.65 2.24 -1.31
N ILE A 77 -13.30 3.53 -1.35
CA ILE A 77 -14.18 4.59 -0.88
C ILE A 77 -15.12 4.96 -2.03
N ASN A 78 -16.42 4.76 -1.82
CA ASN A 78 -17.48 5.26 -2.70
C ASN A 78 -18.07 6.52 -2.07
N LEU A 79 -18.10 7.64 -2.80
CA LEU A 79 -18.58 8.95 -2.35
C LEU A 79 -20.04 9.18 -2.75
#